data_AF-A0A7X7LZT0-F1
#
_entry.id   AF-A0A7X7LZT0-F1
#
_cell.length_a   1.000
_cell.length_b   1.000
_cell.length_c   1.000
_cell.angle_alpha   90.00
_cell.angle_beta   90.00
_cell.angle_gamma   90.00
#
_symmetry.space_group_name_H-M   'P 1'
#
loop_
_entity.id
_entity.type
_entity.pdbx_description
1 polymer ?
#
loop_
_entity_poly.entity_id
_entity_poly.type
_entity_poly.pdbx_seq_one_letter_code
_entity_poly.pdbx_strand_id
1 'polypeptide(L)' 'RMAPLPVEQLGARDEALLGRIVTAAFGQRRKTLKNTLRDFMTDADFAALGLDPGLRGERLPVAQFVAIANHCTARDAGG' A
#
# COMPACT_ATOMS: atom_id res chain seq x y z
N ARG A 1 0.48 -21.45 -6.36
CA ARG A 1 1.95 -21.51 -6.21
C ARG A 1 2.39 -20.16 -5.66
N MET A 2 3.03 -20.07 -4.49
CA MET A 2 3.64 -18.82 -4.03
C MET A 2 5.04 -18.75 -4.62
N ALA A 3 5.34 -17.70 -5.39
CA ALA A 3 6.70 -17.35 -5.75
C ALA A 3 7.22 -16.36 -4.69
N PRO A 4 8.43 -16.54 -4.15
CA PRO A 4 9.02 -15.54 -3.27
C PRO A 4 9.18 -14.23 -4.04
N LEU A 5 8.66 -13.16 -3.46
CA LEU A 5 8.83 -11.82 -4.01
C LEU A 5 10.32 -11.42 -3.86
N PRO A 6 10.87 -10.61 -4.79
CA PRO A 6 12.22 -10.08 -4.65
C PRO A 6 12.42 -9.43 -3.27
N VAL A 7 13.58 -9.59 -2.63
CA VAL A 7 13.88 -9.03 -1.30
C VAL A 7 13.70 -7.51 -1.25
N GLU A 8 13.98 -6.85 -2.38
CA GLU A 8 13.69 -5.43 -2.65
C GLU A 8 12.22 -5.04 -2.39
N GLN A 9 11.28 -5.98 -2.60
CA GLN A 9 9.84 -5.84 -2.39
C GLN A 9 9.36 -6.44 -1.06
N LEU A 10 10.25 -7.06 -0.27
CA LEU A 10 9.92 -7.68 1.01
C LEU A 10 10.23 -6.79 2.22
N GLY A 11 11.10 -5.78 2.06
CA GLY A 11 11.39 -4.81 3.11
C GLY A 11 10.53 -3.56 3.00
N ALA A 12 9.57 -3.38 3.91
CA ALA A 12 9.01 -2.06 4.14
C ALA A 12 10.09 -1.20 4.81
N ARG A 13 10.44 -0.06 4.18
CA ARG A 13 11.39 0.93 4.73
C ARG A 13 10.88 1.50 6.06
N ASP A 14 9.57 1.59 6.21
CA ASP A 14 8.89 1.93 7.44
C ASP A 14 7.83 0.86 7.77
N GLU A 15 8.17 -0.05 8.66
CA GLU A 15 7.27 -1.12 9.13
C GLU A 15 6.08 -0.57 9.92
N ALA A 16 6.24 0.56 10.61
CA ALA A 16 5.14 1.18 11.35
C ALA A 16 4.09 1.75 10.38
N LEU A 17 4.54 2.40 9.31
CA LEU A 17 3.66 2.88 8.24
C LEU A 17 2.96 1.72 7.53
N LEU A 18 3.68 0.64 7.21
CA LEU A 18 3.08 -0.58 6.67
C LEU A 18 1.97 -1.11 7.60
N GLY A 19 2.23 -1.20 8.90
CA GLY A 19 1.26 -1.63 9.90
C GLY A 19 0.00 -0.75 9.91
N ARG A 20 0.15 0.57 9.78
CA ARG A 20 -0.98 1.51 9.69
C ARG A 20 -1.80 1.31 8.42
N ILE A 21 -1.15 1.16 7.27
CA ILE A 21 -1.81 0.91 5.98
C ILE A 21 -2.57 -0.41 6.00
N VAL A 22 -1.95 -1.49 6.49
CA VAL A 22 -2.60 -2.80 6.64
C VAL A 22 -3.79 -2.69 7.60
N THR A 23 -3.63 -2.05 8.76
CA THR A 23 -4.72 -1.86 9.71
C THR A 23 -5.89 -1.08 9.09
N ALA A 24 -5.62 -0.02 8.32
CA ALA A 24 -6.66 0.72 7.60
C ALA A 24 -7.36 -0.16 6.56
N ALA A 25 -6.60 -0.90 5.74
CA ALA A 25 -7.10 -1.80 4.71
C ALA A 25 -8.06 -2.86 5.25
N PHE A 26 -7.71 -3.50 6.37
CA PHE A 26 -8.53 -4.53 6.99
C PHE A 26 -9.65 -3.96 7.87
N GLY A 27 -9.45 -2.79 8.50
CA GLY A 27 -10.49 -2.08 9.26
C GLY A 27 -11.64 -1.57 8.37
N GLN A 28 -11.34 -1.27 7.10
CA GLN A 28 -12.31 -0.79 6.12
C GLN A 28 -12.50 -1.77 4.95
N ARG A 29 -12.44 -3.07 5.20
CA ARG A 29 -12.48 -4.15 4.18
C ARG A 29 -13.57 -4.07 3.11
N ARG A 30 -14.68 -3.37 3.35
CA ARG A 30 -15.80 -3.19 2.38
C ARG A 30 -15.69 -1.92 1.52
N LYS A 31 -14.70 -1.06 1.78
CA LYS A 31 -14.44 0.17 1.02
C LYS A 31 -13.37 -0.08 -0.03
N THR A 32 -13.38 0.78 -1.05
CA THR A 32 -12.36 0.78 -2.10
C THR A 32 -11.03 1.28 -1.55
N LEU A 33 -9.91 0.90 -2.17
CA LEU A 33 -8.56 1.29 -1.78
C LEU A 33 -8.43 2.81 -1.70
N LYS A 34 -9.01 3.54 -2.66
CA LYS A 34 -9.04 5.01 -2.63
C LYS A 34 -9.67 5.56 -1.36
N ASN A 35 -10.80 4.99 -0.92
CA ASN A 35 -11.47 5.44 0.30
C ASN A 35 -10.69 5.05 1.56
N THR A 36 -10.06 3.88 1.53
CA THR A 36 -9.34 3.35 2.68
C THR A 36 -7.96 3.95 2.89
N LEU A 37 -7.27 4.30 1.80
CA LEU A 37 -5.92 4.84 1.83
C LEU A 37 -5.86 6.34 1.53
N ARG A 38 -7.00 7.04 1.51
CA ARG A 38 -7.08 8.48 1.25
C ARG A 38 -6.20 9.35 2.16
N ASP A 39 -5.92 8.88 3.37
CA ASP A 39 -5.09 9.58 4.35
C ASP A 39 -3.58 9.33 4.14
N PHE A 40 -3.22 8.37 3.28
CA PHE A 40 -1.84 7.97 2.99
C PHE A 40 -1.43 8.22 1.53
N MET A 41 -2.40 8.15 0.60
CA MET A 41 -2.19 8.19 -0.84
C MET A 41 -3.15 9.15 -1.53
N THR A 42 -2.65 9.77 -2.60
CA THR A 42 -3.41 10.56 -3.57
C THR A 42 -3.76 9.73 -4.81
N ASP A 43 -4.65 10.24 -5.66
CA ASP A 43 -4.99 9.60 -6.95
C ASP A 43 -3.74 9.44 -7.85
N ALA A 44 -2.79 10.36 -7.77
CA ALA A 44 -1.52 10.28 -8.51
C ALA A 44 -0.65 9.10 -8.01
N ASP A 45 -0.67 8.80 -6.71
CA ASP A 45 0.11 7.69 -6.14
C ASP A 45 -0.44 6.33 -6.60
N PHE A 46 -1.76 6.19 -6.71
CA PHE A 46 -2.38 4.99 -7.27
C PHE A 46 -1.95 4.78 -8.73
N ALA A 47 -1.93 5.84 -9.53
CA ALA A 47 -1.46 5.78 -10.92
C ALA A 47 0.03 5.45 -10.99
N ALA A 48 0.86 6.04 -10.13
CA ALA A 48 2.31 5.78 -10.08
C ALA A 48 2.63 4.33 -9.71
N LEU A 49 1.83 3.72 -8.83
CA LEU A 49 1.98 2.31 -8.42
C LEU A 49 1.24 1.32 -9.35
N GLY A 50 0.50 1.80 -10.35
CA GLY A 50 -0.31 0.95 -11.22
C GLY A 50 -1.42 0.20 -10.48
N LEU A 51 -1.91 0.77 -9.39
CA LEU A 51 -2.96 0.19 -8.55
C LEU A 51 -4.34 0.67 -8.98
N ASP A 52 -5.30 -0.24 -9.02
CA ASP A 52 -6.70 0.12 -9.27
C ASP A 52 -7.34 0.66 -7.95
N PRO A 53 -7.66 1.96 -7.88
CA PRO A 53 -8.27 2.58 -6.70
C PRO A 53 -9.64 2.01 -6.32
N GLY A 54 -10.32 1.32 -7.25
CA GLY A 54 -11.61 0.66 -7.07
C GLY A 54 -11.53 -0.72 -6.39
N LEU A 55 -10.36 -1.32 -6.30
CA LEU A 55 -10.17 -2.60 -5.60
C LEU A 55 -10.47 -2.47 -4.10
N ARG A 56 -10.75 -3.57 -3.42
CA ARG A 56 -10.89 -3.61 -1.96
C ARG A 56 -9.56 -4.00 -1.31
N GLY A 57 -9.29 -3.48 -0.11
CA GLY A 57 -8.06 -3.79 0.64
C GLY A 57 -7.74 -5.28 0.76
N GLU A 58 -8.76 -6.12 0.97
CA GLU A 58 -8.61 -7.57 1.07
C GLU A 58 -8.21 -8.27 -0.24
N ARG A 59 -8.34 -7.61 -1.40
CA ARG A 59 -7.92 -8.12 -2.71
C ARG A 59 -6.46 -7.81 -3.01
N LEU A 60 -5.80 -7.00 -2.18
CA LEU A 60 -4.46 -6.54 -2.42
C LEU A 60 -3.43 -7.58 -1.91
N PRO A 61 -2.44 -7.98 -2.73
CA PRO A 61 -1.39 -8.88 -2.27
C PRO A 61 -0.42 -8.14 -1.33
N VAL A 62 0.26 -8.89 -0.46
CA VAL A 62 1.23 -8.34 0.52
C VAL A 62 2.31 -7.49 -0.17
N ALA A 63 2.80 -7.91 -1.33
CA ALA A 63 3.77 -7.15 -2.14
C ALA A 63 3.32 -5.71 -2.41
N GLN A 64 2.04 -5.51 -2.69
CA GLN A 64 1.47 -4.21 -3.01
C GLN A 64 1.33 -3.35 -1.75
N PHE A 65 1.03 -3.95 -0.60
CA PHE A 65 1.07 -3.21 0.68
C PHE A 65 2.48 -2.69 1.00
N VAL A 66 3.50 -3.52 0.78
CA VAL A 66 4.91 -3.11 0.97
C VAL A 66 5.28 -2.01 -0.03
N ALA A 67 4.88 -2.14 -1.30
CA ALA A 67 5.13 -1.12 -2.32
C ALA A 67 4.49 0.23 -1.97
N ILE A 68 3.23 0.22 -1.47
CA ILE A 68 2.55 1.44 -1.02
C ILE A 68 3.30 2.08 0.15
N ALA A 69 3.64 1.30 1.18
CA ALA A 69 4.37 1.80 2.33
C ALA A 69 5.71 2.44 1.89
N ASN A 70 6.47 1.75 1.04
CA ASN A 70 7.74 2.25 0.52
C ASN A 70 7.59 3.53 -0.30
N HIS A 71 6.54 3.64 -1.11
CA HIS A 71 6.24 4.85 -1.87
C HIS A 71 5.89 6.03 -0.97
N CYS A 72 5.03 5.81 0.02
CA CYS A 72 4.68 6.84 1.01
C CYS A 72 5.92 7.29 1.81
N THR A 73 6.75 6.35 2.29
CA THR A 73 8.00 6.66 2.99
C THR A 73 8.97 7.44 2.12
N ALA A 74 9.13 7.06 0.84
CA ALA A 74 10.02 7.77 -0.08
C ALA A 74 9.55 9.20 -0.36
N ARG A 75 8.24 9.41 -0.42
CA ARG A 75 7.62 10.74 -0.58
C ARG A 75 7.83 11.62 0.65
N ASP A 76 7.67 11.07 1.85
CA ASP A 76 7.86 11.80 3.11
C ASP A 76 9.35 12.06 3.42
N ALA A 77 10.27 11.21 2.97
CA ALA A 77 11.72 11.39 3.15
C ALA A 77 12.35 12.41 2.17
N GLY A 78 11.63 12.81 1.12
CA GLY A 78 12.09 13.77 0.12
C GLY A 78 11.51 15.18 0.27
N GLY A 79 10.82 15.47 1.38
CA GLY A 79 10.24 16.76 1.73
C GLY A 79 11.05 17.56 2.75
#